data_AF-A0A366SL07-F1
#
_entry.id   AF-A0A366SL07-F1
#
_cell.length_a   1.000
_cell.length_b   1.000
_cell.length_c   1.000
_cell.angle_alpha   90.00
_cell.angle_beta   90.00
_cell.angle_gamma   90.00
#
_symmetry.space_group_name_H-M   'P 1'
#
loop_
_entity.id
_entity.type
_entity.pdbx_description
1 polymer ?
#
loop_
_entity_poly.entity_id
_entity_poly.type
_entity_poly.pdbx_seq_one_letter_code
_entity_poly.pdbx_strand_id
1 'polypeptide(L)' 'MTLQEVLDRLRKDLDIPKFYAPLKDKEYTEEEYQKLKEDLLDYYRNYVDNFEH' A
#
# COMPACT_ATOMS: atom_id res chain seq x y z
N MET A 1 0.32 0.29 14.89
CA MET A 1 0.27 -0.80 13.88
C MET A 1 1.68 -1.09 13.42
N THR A 2 2.14 -2.33 13.51
CA THR A 2 3.50 -2.67 13.08
C THR A 2 3.63 -2.64 11.55
N LEU A 3 4.85 -2.50 11.03
CA LEU A 3 5.12 -2.58 9.59
C LEU A 3 4.56 -3.89 8.98
N GLN A 4 4.71 -5.01 9.67
CA GLN A 4 4.19 -6.30 9.20
C GLN A 4 2.66 -6.31 9.08
N GLU A 5 1.94 -5.77 10.08
CA GLU A 5 0.48 -5.65 10.02
C GLU A 5 0.02 -4.73 8.88
N VAL A 6 0.72 -3.61 8.66
CA VAL A 6 0.43 -2.69 7.56
C VAL A 6 0.58 -3.41 6.22
N LEU A 7 1.68 -4.12 6.02
CA LEU A 7 1.94 -4.87 4.78
C LEU A 7 0.92 -6.00 4.57
N ASP A 8 0.57 -6.74 5.62
CA ASP A 8 -0.42 -7.82 5.54
C ASP A 8 -1.81 -7.30 5.17
N ARG A 9 -2.25 -6.22 5.82
CA ARG A 9 -3.51 -5.56 5.51
C ARG A 9 -3.51 -5.01 4.08
N LEU A 10 -2.46 -4.32 3.65
CA LEU A 10 -2.36 -3.81 2.28
C LEU A 10 -2.42 -4.92 1.23
N ARG A 11 -1.76 -6.06 1.45
CA ARG A 11 -1.87 -7.24 0.56
C ARG A 11 -3.30 -7.70 0.41
N LYS A 12 -4.04 -7.75 1.52
CA LYS A 12 -5.44 -8.20 1.54
C LYS A 12 -6.40 -7.15 0.94
N ASP A 13 -6.23 -5.88 1.29
CA ASP A 13 -7.06 -4.77 0.82
C ASP A 13 -6.91 -4.52 -0.69
N LEU A 14 -5.69 -4.69 -1.21
CA LEU A 14 -5.38 -4.49 -2.63
C LEU A 14 -5.48 -5.80 -3.45
N ASP A 15 -5.69 -6.94 -2.80
CA ASP A 15 -5.65 -8.29 -3.41
C ASP A 15 -4.32 -8.58 -4.13
N ILE A 16 -3.20 -8.05 -3.61
CA ILE A 16 -1.86 -8.21 -4.18
C ILE A 16 -1.03 -9.08 -3.22
N PRO A 17 -1.00 -10.42 -3.41
CA PRO A 17 -0.34 -11.33 -2.48
C PRO A 17 1.18 -11.14 -2.38
N LYS A 18 1.81 -10.58 -3.42
CA LYS A 18 3.25 -10.27 -3.45
C LYS A 18 3.56 -8.80 -3.23
N PHE A 19 2.63 -8.03 -2.66
CA PHE A 19 2.87 -6.63 -2.37
C PHE A 19 4.01 -6.49 -1.36
N TYR A 20 5.02 -5.71 -1.75
CA TYR A 20 6.15 -5.37 -0.92
C TYR A 20 6.54 -3.92 -1.25
N ALA A 21 6.53 -3.07 -0.23
CA ALA A 21 6.95 -1.68 -0.32
C ALA A 21 8.10 -1.44 0.65
N PRO A 22 9.14 -0.66 0.27
CA PRO A 22 10.25 -0.30 1.15
C PRO A 22 9.81 0.76 2.15
N LEU A 23 8.94 0.35 3.08
CA LEU A 23 8.42 1.19 4.15
C LEU A 23 9.39 1.16 5.35
N LYS A 24 9.38 2.24 6.13
CA LYS A 24 10.20 2.32 7.35
C LYS A 24 9.66 1.35 8.40
N ASP A 25 10.56 0.65 9.08
CA ASP A 25 10.18 -0.13 10.26
C ASP A 25 9.90 0.83 11.42
N LYS A 26 8.61 1.17 11.57
CA LYS A 26 8.08 2.03 12.62
C LYS A 26 6.67 1.59 12.98
N GLU A 27 6.16 2.11 14.09
CA GLU A 27 4.73 2.03 14.37
C GLU A 27 3.96 3.05 13.54
N TYR A 28 2.98 2.56 12.80
CA TYR A 28 2.04 3.34 12.02
C TYR A 28 0.76 3.56 12.80
N THR A 29 0.20 4.77 12.69
CA THR A 29 -1.17 5.07 13.12
C THR A 29 -2.16 4.66 12.03
N GLU A 30 -3.44 4.59 12.36
CA GLU A 30 -4.49 4.33 11.37
C GLU A 30 -4.54 5.40 10.28
N GLU A 31 -4.31 6.67 10.64
CA GLU A 31 -4.24 7.78 9.69
C GLU A 31 -3.09 7.61 8.68
N GLU A 32 -1.92 7.19 9.14
CA GLU A 32 -0.78 6.92 8.26
C GLU A 32 -1.02 5.71 7.36
N TYR A 33 -1.68 4.66 7.89
CA TYR A 33 -2.10 3.51 7.10
C TYR A 33 -3.07 3.92 5.98
N GLN A 34 -4.08 4.73 6.30
CA GLN A 34 -5.05 5.21 5.30
C GLN A 34 -4.36 6.01 4.21
N LYS A 35 -3.47 6.95 4.57
CA LYS A 35 -2.68 7.69 3.58
C LYS A 35 -1.83 6.79 2.69
N LEU A 36 -1.13 5.81 3.29
CA LEU A 36 -0.34 4.84 2.52
C LEU A 36 -1.19 4.06 1.53
N LYS A 37 -2.38 3.62 1.95
CA LYS A 37 -3.32 2.91 1.08
C LYS A 37 -3.78 3.78 -0.09
N GLU A 38 -4.13 5.04 0.16
CA GLU A 38 -4.52 5.98 -0.91
C GLU A 38 -3.38 6.24 -1.89
N ASP A 39 -2.17 6.48 -1.39
CA ASP A 39 -0.97 6.72 -2.20
C ASP A 39 -0.65 5.52 -3.11
N LEU A 40 -0.79 4.31 -2.58
CA LEU A 40 -0.60 3.06 -3.33
C LEU A 40 -1.68 2.82 -4.38
N LEU A 41 -2.94 3.13 -4.06
CA LEU A 41 -4.04 3.05 -5.01
C LEU A 41 -3.87 4.06 -6.15
N ASP A 42 -3.44 5.28 -5.82
CA ASP A 42 -3.14 6.31 -6.81
C ASP A 42 -1.98 5.90 -7.71
N TYR A 43 -0.89 5.38 -7.13
CA TYR A 43 0.23 4.82 -7.88
C TYR A 43 -0.23 3.68 -8.82
N TYR A 44 -1.07 2.77 -8.32
CA TYR A 44 -1.60 1.68 -9.14
C TYR A 44 -2.49 2.19 -10.28
N ARG A 45 -3.39 3.13 -10.00
CA ARG A 45 -4.24 3.77 -11.02
C ARG A 45 -3.40 4.44 -12.09
N ASN A 46 -2.43 5.26 -11.70
CA ASN A 46 -1.53 5.92 -12.65
C ASN A 46 -0.70 4.90 -13.45
N TYR A 47 -0.24 3.82 -12.83
CA TYR A 47 0.51 2.77 -13.51
C TYR A 47 -0.34 2.04 -14.56
N VAL A 48 -1.57 1.65 -14.22
CA VAL A 48 -2.50 1.00 -15.16
C VAL A 48 -2.91 1.96 -16.28
N ASP A 49 -3.25 3.21 -15.95
CA ASP A 49 -3.68 4.23 -16.91
C ASP A 49 -2.55 4.58 -17.90
N ASN A 50 -1.29 4.60 -17.45
CA ASN A 50 -0.14 4.81 -18.35
C ASN A 50 0.24 3.59 -19.19
N PHE A 51 -0.24 2.37 -18.86
CA PHE A 51 0.08 1.15 -19.62
C PHE A 51 -0.96 0.80 -20.70
N GLU A 52 -2.11 1.50 -20.75
CA GLU A 52 -3.15 1.31 -21.77
C GLU A 52 -3.05 2.30 -22.96
N HIS A 53 -1.93 3.05 -23.12
CA HIS A 53 -1.70 3.96 -24.25
C HIS A 53 -0.64 3.49 -25.25
#